data_AF-A0A381QKT4-F1
#
_entry.id   AF-A0A381QKT4-F1
#
_cell.length_a   1.000
_cell.length_b   1.000
_cell.length_c   1.000
_cell.angle_alpha   90.00
_cell.angle_beta   90.00
_cell.angle_gamma   90.00
#
_symmetry.space_group_name_H-M   'P 1'
#
loop_
_entity.id
_entity.type
_entity.pdbx_description
1 polymer ?
#
loop_
_entity_poly.entity_id
_entity_poly.type
_entity_poly.pdbx_seq_one_letter_code
_entity_poly.pdbx_strand_id
1 'polypeptide(L)'
;MRIGIDMGGTKIEGIALADNGEELIRRRIDTPRHDYDGTINAIAGIVHSLESETKQKCTVGVGIPGAISPQTRLVKNANSTWIIGKHFDLDLGNALGREVRLA
;
A
#
# COMPACT_ATOMS: atom_id res chain seq x y z
N MET A 1 -15.75 1.58 -6.12
CA MET A 1 -14.63 2.33 -5.51
C MET A 1 -13.35 1.50 -5.53
N ARG A 2 -12.17 2.12 -5.59
CA ARG A 2 -10.85 1.49 -5.50
C ARG A 2 -9.95 2.33 -4.60
N ILE A 3 -9.01 1.72 -3.88
CA ILE A 3 -7.96 2.43 -3.16
C ILE A 3 -6.63 2.20 -3.86
N GLY A 4 -5.95 3.29 -4.19
CA GLY A 4 -4.56 3.28 -4.64
C GLY A 4 -3.66 3.82 -3.52
N ILE A 5 -2.58 3.10 -3.22
CA ILE A 5 -1.51 3.54 -2.33
C ILE A 5 -0.26 3.75 -3.17
N ASP A 6 0.44 4.86 -2.96
CA ASP A 6 1.78 5.11 -3.48
C ASP A 6 2.77 5.14 -2.31
N MET A 7 3.63 4.12 -2.23
CA MET A 7 4.66 4.04 -1.21
C MET A 7 5.98 4.62 -1.73
N GLY A 8 6.24 5.88 -1.42
CA GLY A 8 7.57 6.48 -1.62
C GLY A 8 8.55 6.17 -0.50
N GLY A 9 9.83 6.50 -0.72
CA GLY A 9 10.87 6.37 0.32
C GLY A 9 10.76 7.39 1.46
N THR A 10 9.99 8.46 1.26
CA THR A 10 9.80 9.54 2.24
C THR A 10 8.34 9.76 2.63
N LYS A 11 7.40 9.56 1.70
CA LYS A 11 5.97 9.73 1.95
C LYS A 11 5.21 8.51 1.44
N ILE A 12 4.14 8.15 2.15
CA ILE A 12 3.10 7.23 1.67
C ILE A 12 1.86 8.06 1.40
N GLU A 13 1.28 7.89 0.22
CA GLU A 13 0.01 8.51 -0.16
C GLU A 13 -1.03 7.42 -0.40
N GLY A 14 -2.27 7.67 0.01
CA GLY A 14 -3.42 6.83 -0.31
C GLY A 14 -4.59 7.64 -0.82
N ILE A 15 -5.24 7.13 -1.87
CA ILE A 15 -6.36 7.79 -2.55
C ILE A 15 -7.50 6.79 -2.69
N ALA A 16 -8.70 7.20 -2.29
CA ALA A 16 -9.95 6.52 -2.61
C ALA A 16 -10.54 7.12 -3.89
N LEU A 17 -10.76 6.27 -4.89
CA LEU A 17 -11.33 6.63 -6.20
C LEU A 17 -12.71 6.00 -6.37
N ALA A 18 -13.69 6.79 -6.77
CA ALA A 18 -14.99 6.30 -7.21
C ALA A 18 -14.88 5.51 -8.53
N ASP A 19 -15.95 4.80 -8.91
CA ASP A 19 -15.92 3.93 -10.10
C ASP A 19 -15.82 4.70 -11.43
N ASN A 20 -16.21 5.98 -11.43
CA ASN A 20 -16.01 6.93 -12.53
C ASN A 20 -14.58 7.53 -12.56
N GLY A 21 -13.69 7.14 -11.63
CA GLY A 21 -12.33 7.67 -11.51
C GLY A 21 -12.22 8.98 -10.71
N GLU A 22 -13.30 9.48 -10.14
CA GLU A 22 -13.29 10.67 -9.30
C GLU A 22 -12.57 10.41 -7.97
N GLU A 23 -11.73 11.37 -7.55
CA GLU A 23 -11.07 11.33 -6.25
C GLU A 23 -12.07 11.69 -5.14
N LEU A 24 -12.29 10.74 -4.23
CA LEU A 24 -13.16 10.92 -3.08
C LEU A 24 -12.39 11.50 -1.89
N ILE A 25 -11.28 10.85 -1.54
CA ILE A 25 -10.48 11.19 -0.36
C ILE A 25 -9.01 10.87 -0.66
N ARG A 26 -8.11 11.73 -0.19
CA ARG A 26 -6.66 11.53 -0.22
C ARG A 26 -6.07 11.73 1.17
N ARG A 27 -5.13 10.86 1.52
CA ARG A 27 -4.32 10.99 2.74
C ARG A 27 -2.85 10.80 2.42
N ARG A 28 -2.01 11.53 3.16
CA ARG A 28 -0.55 11.46 3.03
C ARG A 28 0.10 11.47 4.39
N ILE A 29 1.06 10.59 4.60
CA ILE A 29 1.84 10.47 5.83
C ILE A 29 3.32 10.33 5.51
N ASP A 30 4.16 10.49 6.53
CA ASP A 30 5.57 10.14 6.45
C ASP A 30 5.76 8.63 6.37
N THR A 31 6.67 8.18 5.49
CA THR A 31 7.04 6.76 5.42
C THR A 31 7.82 6.37 6.67
N PRO A 32 7.43 5.30 7.40
CA PRO A 32 8.24 4.72 8.47
C PRO A 32 9.53 4.12 7.90
N ARG A 33 10.58 4.93 7.84
CA ARG A 33 11.84 4.54 7.19
C ARG A 33 12.55 3.48 8.02
N HIS A 34 13.13 2.50 7.33
CA HIS A 34 13.86 1.38 7.93
C HIS A 34 13.00 0.49 8.85
N ASP A 35 11.68 0.58 8.73
CA ASP A 35 10.73 -0.17 9.55
C ASP A 35 9.72 -0.87 8.63
N TYR A 36 9.88 -2.18 8.49
CA TYR A 36 9.02 -3.02 7.65
C TYR A 36 7.60 -3.10 8.23
N ASP A 37 7.48 -3.50 9.49
CA ASP A 37 6.18 -3.69 10.13
C ASP A 37 5.48 -2.34 10.32
N GLY A 38 6.24 -1.28 10.65
CA GLY A 38 5.73 0.08 10.66
C GLY A 38 5.16 0.52 9.31
N THR A 39 5.84 0.17 8.20
CA THR A 39 5.34 0.45 6.84
C THR A 39 4.03 -0.28 6.55
N ILE A 40 3.95 -1.59 6.88
CA ILE A 40 2.72 -2.39 6.71
C ILE A 40 1.56 -1.75 7.48
N ASN A 41 1.78 -1.44 8.76
CA ASN A 41 0.76 -0.85 9.63
C ASN A 41 0.34 0.54 9.16
N ALA A 42 1.27 1.34 8.66
CA ALA A 42 0.99 2.67 8.12
C ALA A 42 0.09 2.61 6.87
N ILE A 43 0.37 1.68 5.95
CA ILE A 43 -0.47 1.45 4.77
C ILE A 43 -1.85 0.94 5.18
N ALA A 44 -1.92 -0.06 6.06
CA ALA A 44 -3.18 -0.61 6.53
C ALA A 44 -4.04 0.45 7.23
N GLY A 45 -3.42 1.31 8.04
CA GLY A 45 -4.07 2.44 8.71
C GLY A 45 -4.67 3.45 7.74
N ILE A 46 -3.94 3.81 6.67
CA ILE A 46 -4.49 4.69 5.62
C ILE A 46 -5.71 4.04 4.98
N VAL A 47 -5.59 2.78 4.57
CA VAL A 47 -6.68 2.05 3.92
C VAL A 47 -7.93 2.04 4.81
N HIS A 48 -7.80 1.65 6.09
CA HIS A 48 -8.93 1.63 7.02
C HIS A 48 -9.54 3.02 7.25
N SER A 49 -8.72 4.07 7.29
CA SER A 49 -9.23 5.45 7.40
C SER A 49 -10.07 5.83 6.18
N LEU A 50 -9.58 5.57 4.97
CA LEU A 50 -10.30 5.86 3.73
C LEU A 50 -11.63 5.09 3.66
N GLU A 51 -11.63 3.82 4.04
CA GLU A 51 -12.84 2.98 4.08
C GLU A 51 -13.84 3.46 5.12
N SER A 52 -13.37 3.87 6.30
CA SER A 52 -14.23 4.39 7.36
C SER A 52 -14.92 5.68 6.94
N GLU A 53 -14.21 6.57 6.25
CA GLU A 53 -14.75 7.87 5.81
C GLU A 53 -15.71 7.72 4.62
N THR A 54 -15.38 6.83 3.67
CA THR A 54 -16.24 6.54 2.51
C THR A 54 -17.38 5.57 2.82
N LYS A 55 -17.33 4.90 3.99
CA LYS A 55 -18.25 3.81 4.40
C LYS A 55 -18.31 2.68 3.37
N GLN A 56 -17.21 2.42 2.67
CA GLN A 56 -17.13 1.41 1.63
C GLN A 56 -15.85 0.59 1.77
N LYS A 57 -15.97 -0.72 1.53
CA LYS A 57 -14.83 -1.63 1.43
C LYS A 57 -14.53 -1.89 -0.04
N CYS A 58 -13.26 -1.86 -0.45
CA CYS A 58 -12.91 -1.98 -1.87
C CYS A 58 -11.62 -2.77 -2.14
N THR A 59 -11.18 -2.81 -3.40
CA THR A 59 -9.90 -3.38 -3.78
C THR A 59 -8.77 -2.40 -3.47
N VAL A 60 -7.58 -2.93 -3.14
CA VAL A 60 -6.39 -2.14 -2.82
C VAL A 60 -5.28 -2.48 -3.80
N GLY A 61 -4.78 -1.45 -4.48
CA GLY A 61 -3.53 -1.48 -5.23
C GLY A 61 -2.46 -0.68 -4.48
N VAL A 62 -1.21 -1.15 -4.48
CA VAL A 62 -0.08 -0.45 -3.88
C VAL A 62 1.06 -0.37 -4.90
N GLY A 63 1.42 0.85 -5.28
CA GLY A 63 2.64 1.14 -6.01
C GLY A 63 3.83 1.14 -5.05
N ILE A 64 4.90 0.41 -5.41
CA ILE A 64 6.13 0.36 -4.61
C ILE A 64 7.33 0.91 -5.38
N PRO A 65 8.35 1.46 -4.70
CA PRO A 65 9.49 2.07 -5.35
C PRO A 65 10.55 0.99 -5.63
N GLY A 66 10.16 -0.08 -6.32
CA GLY A 66 10.94 -1.29 -6.59
C GLY A 66 10.19 -2.24 -7.50
N ALA A 67 10.64 -3.49 -7.59
CA ALA A 67 9.99 -4.50 -8.43
C ALA A 67 9.79 -5.82 -7.68
N ILE A 68 8.78 -6.58 -8.05
CA ILE A 68 8.59 -7.94 -7.54
C ILE A 68 9.35 -8.92 -8.42
N SER A 69 10.10 -9.83 -7.80
CA SER A 69 10.72 -10.95 -8.51
C SER A 69 9.64 -11.94 -8.98
N PRO A 70 9.54 -12.26 -10.28
CA PRO A 70 8.58 -13.26 -10.77
C PRO A 70 8.83 -14.67 -10.21
N GLN A 71 10.09 -14.97 -9.85
CA GLN A 71 10.52 -16.29 -9.38
C GLN A 71 10.24 -16.49 -7.89
N THR A 72 10.54 -15.48 -7.07
CA THR A 72 10.49 -15.60 -5.61
C THR A 72 9.32 -14.85 -4.98
N ARG A 73 8.62 -14.01 -5.75
CA ARG A 73 7.59 -13.07 -5.25
C ARG A 73 8.09 -12.07 -4.20
N LEU A 74 9.40 -12.01 -3.97
CA LEU A 74 10.02 -11.04 -3.07
C LEU A 74 10.24 -9.71 -3.79
N VAL A 75 10.16 -8.62 -3.04
CA VAL A 75 10.57 -7.30 -3.53
C VAL A 75 12.10 -7.29 -3.78
N LYS A 76 12.51 -6.68 -4.88
CA LYS A 76 13.91 -6.44 -5.26
C LYS A 76 14.09 -5.01 -5.79
N ASN A 77 15.34 -4.52 -5.78
CA ASN A 77 15.74 -3.25 -6.37
C ASN A 77 14.86 -2.07 -5.93
N ALA A 78 14.58 -1.97 -4.63
CA ALA A 78 13.75 -0.91 -4.07
C ALA A 78 14.59 0.19 -3.42
N ASN A 79 14.20 1.46 -3.61
CA ASN A 79 14.81 2.58 -2.88
C ASN A 79 14.50 2.51 -1.38
N SER A 80 13.31 2.00 -1.04
CA SER A 80 12.93 1.65 0.32
C SER A 80 13.55 0.30 0.69
N THR A 81 14.80 0.29 1.14
CA THR A 81 15.57 -0.96 1.27
C THR A 81 15.01 -1.96 2.27
N TRP A 82 14.24 -1.51 3.28
CA TRP A 82 13.66 -2.38 4.30
C TRP A 82 12.52 -3.28 3.80
N ILE A 83 11.98 -3.02 2.60
CA ILE A 83 11.02 -3.93 1.96
C ILE A 83 11.70 -4.96 1.04
N ILE A 84 13.00 -4.81 0.72
CA ILE A 84 13.72 -5.76 -0.14
C ILE A 84 13.76 -7.13 0.53
N GLY A 85 13.52 -8.19 -0.26
CA GLY A 85 13.54 -9.57 0.21
C GLY A 85 12.30 -9.96 1.02
N LYS A 86 11.24 -9.16 0.97
CA LYS A 86 9.98 -9.40 1.70
C LYS A 86 8.83 -9.77 0.76
N HIS A 87 7.90 -10.58 1.28
CA HIS A 87 6.61 -10.90 0.64
C HIS A 87 5.59 -9.81 0.95
N PHE A 88 5.87 -8.61 0.45
CA PHE A 88 5.13 -7.40 0.83
C PHE A 88 3.64 -7.46 0.45
N ASP A 89 3.31 -8.12 -0.66
CA ASP A 89 1.94 -8.38 -1.10
C ASP A 89 1.17 -9.26 -0.10
N LEU A 90 1.80 -10.35 0.34
CA LEU A 90 1.19 -11.30 1.28
C LEU A 90 1.03 -10.66 2.66
N ASP A 91 2.05 -9.95 3.14
CA ASP A 91 2.02 -9.34 4.46
C ASP A 91 0.99 -8.20 4.53
N LEU A 92 0.89 -7.36 3.49
CA LEU A 92 -0.19 -6.37 3.37
C LEU A 92 -1.56 -7.05 3.28
N GLY A 93 -1.65 -8.14 2.52
CA GLY A 93 -2.89 -8.89 2.37
C GLY A 93 -3.37 -9.50 3.69
N ASN A 94 -2.43 -10.03 4.49
CA ASN A 94 -2.69 -10.53 5.83
C ASN A 94 -3.15 -9.41 6.77
N ALA A 95 -2.47 -8.25 6.75
CA ALA A 95 -2.83 -7.11 7.59
C ALA A 95 -4.23 -6.55 7.27
N LEU A 96 -4.63 -6.58 5.99
CA LEU A 96 -5.94 -6.08 5.53
C LEU A 96 -7.04 -7.15 5.45
N GLY A 97 -6.69 -8.42 5.66
CA GLY A 97 -7.59 -9.57 5.54
C GLY A 97 -8.18 -9.74 4.13
N ARG A 98 -7.43 -9.38 3.08
CA ARG A 98 -7.85 -9.50 1.68
C ARG A 98 -6.67 -9.42 0.72
N GLU A 99 -6.87 -9.78 -0.54
CA GLU A 99 -5.85 -9.62 -1.58
C GLU A 99 -5.44 -8.15 -1.75
N VAL A 100 -4.12 -7.91 -1.85
CA VAL A 100 -3.52 -6.63 -2.20
C VAL A 100 -2.68 -6.80 -3.45
N ARG A 101 -2.89 -5.93 -4.44
CA ARG A 101 -2.13 -5.97 -5.70
C ARG A 101 -0.99 -4.97 -5.66
N LEU A 102 0.22 -5.47 -5.84
CA LEU A 102 1.41 -4.63 -5.96
C LEU A 102 1.67 -4.29 -7.44
N ALA A 103 2.07 -3.04 -7.70
CA ALA A 103 2.43 -2.52 -9.02
C ALA A 103 3.79 -1.82 -8.99
#